data_AF-A0A1X7UNQ6-F1
#
_entry.id   AF-A0A1X7UNQ6-F1
#
_cell.length_a   1.000
_cell.length_b   1.000
_cell.length_c   1.000
_cell.angle_alpha   90.00
_cell.angle_beta   90.00
_cell.angle_gamma   90.00
#
_symmetry.space_group_name_H-M   'P 1'
#
loop_
_entity.id
_entity.type
_entity.pdbx_description
1 polymer ?
#
loop_
_entity_poly.entity_id
_entity_poly.type
_entity_poly.pdbx_seq_one_letter_code
_entity_poly.pdbx_strand_id
1 'polypeptide(L)'
;MASSSEALFHPSKYVTRALKDSDDTLEAIETIQSENKVKIPSIHAALSLLDLHGISREETHRSLFKTLQENLTERLTSLDSKSIKRLLDKAFQYTSVPEICSVVMKMLETLSAQQPIDEKYLLEIAEKEELYNDCPIIVKRQIWQLNPGVFGEAVSPLLDQYIAEKESQLFNISEQSFFMQPVKARRQSSILKQLVEMLGTSLPLYNTLTQFLRTLFLRTRVGHYCTLRADIIMMLHEKDNVIMDSDRCHKFAWCLDACIRSCTVDEKKLRELYAFLDTIPGGDDVLEDVSMLLRDPFILYTISRSVVLSLHKMMNESKLPRESSHLESLLRLLFIGLKSASYLETKSYSGDPLEIDIIIKFLPELLSFMTESSLRLIHSKLKQDYPAYTLSSSFIRHLTSTTGAMQLTTSYSLYLIDKKDFKTLSSLLPAIASSYTESETDIFPDGYMNSVVVGVSSHLGTIREATLLAIIREFFLPCARHSEMCLLYLCRFLWVGSNKIKREIVQETLDEMRPATDQVSPMAQDQYQELVDRVNSYTQ
;
A
#
# COMPACT_ATOMS: atom_id res chain seq x y z
N MET A 1 -7.01 34.07 46.80
CA MET A 1 -7.40 33.86 45.39
C MET A 1 -6.29 33.25 44.53
N ALA A 2 -5.00 33.42 44.85
CA ALA A 2 -3.91 32.74 44.13
C ALA A 2 -3.73 31.24 44.50
N SER A 3 -4.11 30.83 45.72
CA SER A 3 -3.93 29.43 46.19
C SER A 3 -4.81 28.40 45.49
N SER A 4 -6.04 28.78 45.10
CA SER A 4 -7.00 27.87 44.48
C SER A 4 -6.63 27.49 43.05
N SER A 5 -6.01 28.40 42.28
CA SER A 5 -5.53 28.08 40.94
C SER A 5 -4.29 27.19 40.98
N GLU A 6 -3.35 27.46 41.89
CA GLU A 6 -2.11 26.67 42.00
C GLU A 6 -2.40 25.22 42.43
N ALA A 7 -3.38 25.02 43.31
CA ALA A 7 -3.88 23.69 43.70
C ALA A 7 -4.50 22.91 42.53
N LEU A 8 -5.21 23.60 41.62
CA LEU A 8 -5.85 22.99 40.44
C LEU A 8 -4.83 22.58 39.36
N PHE A 9 -3.79 23.38 39.14
CA PHE A 9 -2.81 23.14 38.08
C PHE A 9 -1.62 22.29 38.52
N HIS A 10 -1.25 22.33 39.80
CA HIS A 10 -0.13 21.56 40.35
C HIS A 10 -0.44 21.03 41.77
N PRO A 11 -1.32 20.02 41.92
CA PRO A 11 -1.75 19.51 43.21
C PRO A 11 -0.58 19.06 44.10
N SER A 12 0.40 18.37 43.51
CA SER A 12 1.60 17.91 44.20
C SER A 12 2.48 19.07 44.69
N LYS A 13 2.64 20.14 43.91
CA LYS A 13 3.43 21.31 44.32
C LYS A 13 2.72 22.09 45.42
N TYR A 14 1.39 22.23 45.31
CA TYR A 14 0.56 22.86 46.34
C TYR A 14 0.66 22.12 47.68
N VAL A 15 0.49 20.79 47.68
CA VAL A 15 0.63 19.98 48.91
C VAL A 15 2.07 20.04 49.44
N THR A 16 3.08 19.92 48.58
CA THR A 16 4.49 19.98 49.00
C THR A 16 4.85 21.33 49.60
N ARG A 17 4.33 22.43 49.05
CA ARG A 17 4.54 23.79 49.57
C ARG A 17 3.82 24.00 50.89
N ALA A 18 2.54 23.62 50.95
CA ALA A 18 1.72 23.74 52.16
C ALA A 18 2.30 22.93 53.34
N LEU A 19 2.94 21.79 53.09
CA LEU A 19 3.61 20.99 54.11
C LEU A 19 5.03 21.47 54.45
N LYS A 20 5.71 22.19 53.55
CA LYS A 20 7.05 22.75 53.79
C LYS A 20 7.02 24.09 54.51
N ASP A 21 5.98 24.88 54.27
CA ASP A 21 5.84 26.23 54.81
C ASP A 21 5.11 26.23 56.18
N SER A 22 4.67 25.07 56.67
CA SER A 22 3.93 24.90 57.94
C SER A 22 4.82 24.42 59.09
N ASP A 23 4.76 25.09 60.24
CA ASP A 23 5.45 24.68 61.47
C ASP A 23 4.83 23.41 62.11
N ASP A 24 3.54 23.15 61.87
CA ASP A 24 2.83 21.91 62.26
C ASP A 24 2.27 21.19 61.02
N THR A 25 2.82 20.01 60.75
CA THR A 25 2.44 19.19 59.59
C THR A 25 1.06 18.55 59.75
N LEU A 26 0.60 18.26 60.97
CA LEU A 26 -0.72 17.68 61.21
C LEU A 26 -1.81 18.72 60.98
N GLU A 27 -1.62 19.93 61.50
CA GLU A 27 -2.54 21.05 61.28
C GLU A 27 -2.61 21.44 59.79
N ALA A 28 -1.49 21.41 59.08
CA ALA A 28 -1.46 21.64 57.64
C ALA A 28 -2.24 20.57 56.86
N ILE A 29 -2.10 19.28 57.22
CA ILE A 29 -2.86 18.19 56.60
C ILE A 29 -4.37 18.36 56.86
N GLU A 30 -4.78 18.64 58.10
CA GLU A 30 -6.19 18.87 58.42
C GLU A 30 -6.76 20.08 57.67
N THR A 31 -5.97 21.14 57.54
CA THR A 31 -6.35 22.33 56.79
C THR A 31 -6.56 21.99 55.32
N ILE A 32 -5.59 21.33 54.66
CA ILE A 32 -5.67 20.91 53.26
C ILE A 32 -6.90 20.00 53.03
N GLN A 33 -7.13 19.04 53.92
CA GLN A 33 -8.28 18.13 53.82
C GLN A 33 -9.61 18.87 54.03
N SER A 34 -9.66 19.82 54.97
CA SER A 34 -10.87 20.60 55.24
C SER A 34 -11.23 21.55 54.10
N GLU A 35 -10.23 22.10 53.41
CA GLU A 35 -10.41 23.01 52.29
C GLU A 35 -10.87 22.27 51.03
N ASN A 36 -10.32 21.08 50.78
CA ASN A 36 -10.52 20.32 49.53
C ASN A 36 -11.58 19.19 49.62
N LYS A 37 -12.21 18.98 50.79
CA LYS A 37 -13.30 17.99 50.93
C LYS A 37 -14.53 18.36 50.08
N VAL A 38 -15.25 17.33 49.64
CA VAL A 38 -16.55 17.51 48.97
C VAL A 38 -17.55 18.13 49.96
N LYS A 39 -17.99 19.37 49.68
CA LYS A 39 -18.85 20.18 50.57
C LYS A 39 -20.33 19.82 50.43
N ILE A 40 -20.67 18.55 50.64
CA ILE A 40 -22.05 18.05 50.61
C ILE A 40 -22.40 17.50 52.01
N PRO A 41 -23.34 18.12 52.76
CA PRO A 41 -23.62 17.75 54.15
C PRO A 41 -23.98 16.27 54.36
N SER A 42 -24.72 15.67 53.42
CA SER A 42 -25.15 14.27 53.48
C SER A 42 -24.01 13.27 53.23
N ILE A 43 -22.93 13.68 52.55
CA ILE A 43 -21.78 12.81 52.24
C ILE A 43 -20.96 12.53 53.50
N HIS A 44 -20.95 13.40 54.49
CA HIS A 44 -20.11 13.21 55.68
C HIS A 44 -20.48 11.95 56.48
N ALA A 45 -21.78 11.74 56.72
CA ALA A 45 -22.28 10.55 57.40
C ALA A 45 -22.02 9.27 56.59
N ALA A 46 -22.12 9.34 55.26
CA ALA A 46 -21.83 8.23 54.36
C ALA A 46 -20.33 7.88 54.36
N LEU A 47 -19.44 8.88 54.33
CA LEU A 47 -17.99 8.66 54.39
C LEU A 47 -17.57 7.99 55.69
N SER A 48 -18.12 8.39 56.84
CA SER A 48 -17.82 7.73 58.12
C SER A 48 -18.26 6.26 58.15
N LEU A 49 -19.39 5.93 57.50
CA LEU A 49 -19.82 4.54 57.36
C LEU A 49 -18.91 3.74 56.41
N LEU A 50 -18.46 4.35 55.31
CA LEU A 50 -17.53 3.72 54.36
C LEU A 50 -16.16 3.48 55.00
N ASP A 51 -15.67 4.44 55.79
CA ASP A 51 -14.44 4.32 56.59
C ASP A 51 -14.53 3.09 57.53
N LEU A 52 -15.68 2.86 58.18
CA LEU A 52 -15.91 1.69 59.04
C LEU A 52 -15.91 0.35 58.27
N HIS A 53 -16.21 0.36 56.98
CA HIS A 53 -16.17 -0.82 56.10
C HIS A 53 -14.80 -1.02 55.44
N GLY A 54 -13.78 -0.23 55.83
CA GLY A 54 -12.43 -0.34 55.30
C GLY A 54 -12.25 0.25 53.90
N ILE A 55 -13.23 0.99 53.39
CA ILE A 55 -13.13 1.68 52.09
C ILE A 55 -12.40 2.99 52.31
N SER A 56 -11.33 3.21 51.56
CA SER A 56 -10.57 4.45 51.67
C SER A 56 -11.36 5.64 51.12
N ARG A 57 -11.14 6.83 51.70
CA ARG A 57 -11.72 8.08 51.18
C ARG A 57 -11.27 8.38 49.75
N GLU A 58 -10.02 8.04 49.40
CA GLU A 58 -9.50 8.15 48.05
C GLU A 58 -10.35 7.34 47.06
N GLU A 59 -10.61 6.06 47.37
CA GLU A 59 -11.40 5.18 46.52
C GLU A 59 -12.84 5.69 46.36
N THR A 60 -13.43 6.20 47.45
CA THR A 60 -14.75 6.81 47.42
C THR A 60 -14.78 8.05 46.52
N HIS A 61 -13.81 8.95 46.66
CA HIS A 61 -13.73 10.17 45.85
C HIS A 61 -13.45 9.87 44.38
N ARG A 62 -12.58 8.89 44.08
CA ARG A 62 -12.32 8.42 42.71
C ARG A 62 -13.58 7.84 42.07
N SER A 63 -14.35 7.05 42.80
CA SER A 63 -15.63 6.48 42.33
C SER A 63 -16.70 7.55 42.08
N LEU A 64 -16.84 8.50 43.03
CA LEU A 64 -17.75 9.64 42.88
C LEU A 64 -17.37 10.48 41.65
N PHE A 65 -16.08 10.77 41.48
CA PHE A 65 -15.61 11.57 40.35
C PHE A 65 -15.91 10.88 39.02
N LYS A 66 -15.59 9.58 38.90
CA LYS A 66 -15.91 8.79 37.70
C LYS A 66 -17.40 8.80 37.37
N THR A 67 -18.25 8.63 38.40
CA THR A 67 -19.71 8.69 38.25
C THR A 67 -20.18 10.08 37.79
N LEU A 68 -19.59 11.16 38.31
CA LEU A 68 -19.90 12.53 37.87
C LEU A 68 -19.48 12.75 36.41
N GLN A 69 -18.30 12.25 36.04
CA GLN A 69 -17.76 12.34 34.69
C GLN A 69 -18.67 11.61 33.68
N GLU A 70 -19.12 10.40 33.99
CA GLU A 70 -20.08 9.62 33.18
C GLU A 70 -21.42 10.35 33.04
N ASN A 71 -21.99 10.84 34.14
CA ASN A 71 -23.24 11.61 34.10
C ASN A 71 -23.12 12.92 33.29
N LEU A 72 -21.96 13.58 33.36
CA LEU A 72 -21.70 14.79 32.59
C LEU A 72 -21.57 14.47 31.10
N THR A 73 -20.80 13.45 30.73
CA THR A 73 -20.61 13.06 29.32
C THR A 73 -21.90 12.58 28.67
N GLU A 74 -22.76 11.87 29.41
CA GLU A 74 -24.11 11.53 28.95
C GLU A 74 -24.94 12.78 28.67
N ARG A 75 -24.98 13.74 29.61
CA ARG A 75 -25.75 14.98 29.44
C ARG A 75 -25.26 15.84 28.28
N LEU A 76 -23.95 15.85 28.00
CA LEU A 76 -23.38 16.61 26.88
C LEU A 76 -24.05 16.26 25.54
N THR A 77 -24.42 14.99 25.33
CA THR A 77 -25.06 14.55 24.08
C THR A 77 -26.41 15.21 23.80
N SER A 78 -27.09 15.71 24.85
CA SER A 78 -28.40 16.36 24.76
C SER A 78 -28.35 17.88 24.66
N LEU A 79 -27.16 18.48 24.85
CA LEU A 79 -27.00 19.93 24.85
C LEU A 79 -26.86 20.51 23.45
N ASP A 80 -27.32 21.75 23.30
CA ASP A 80 -27.15 22.52 22.08
C ASP A 80 -25.72 23.09 21.96
N SER A 81 -25.31 23.34 20.72
CA SER A 81 -23.97 23.78 20.37
C SER A 81 -23.52 25.06 21.09
N LYS A 82 -24.44 25.99 21.40
CA LYS A 82 -24.14 27.22 22.13
C LYS A 82 -23.81 26.95 23.59
N SER A 83 -24.55 26.04 24.24
CA SER A 83 -24.29 25.65 25.62
C SER A 83 -22.97 24.90 25.74
N ILE A 84 -22.69 23.98 24.81
CA ILE A 84 -21.42 23.25 24.76
C ILE A 84 -20.25 24.23 24.58
N LYS A 85 -20.36 25.20 23.68
CA LYS A 85 -19.32 26.21 23.46
C LYS A 85 -19.00 27.03 24.71
N ARG A 86 -20.04 27.48 25.44
CA ARG A 86 -19.86 28.21 26.71
C ARG A 86 -19.19 27.37 27.80
N LEU A 87 -19.49 26.07 27.84
CA LEU A 87 -18.84 25.15 28.78
C LEU A 87 -17.39 24.91 28.37
N LEU A 88 -17.14 24.72 27.07
CA LEU A 88 -15.80 24.53 26.51
C LEU A 88 -14.90 25.73 26.81
N ASP A 89 -15.35 26.96 26.59
CA ASP A 89 -14.58 28.18 26.93
C ASP A 89 -14.08 28.19 28.40
N LYS A 90 -14.85 27.61 29.33
CA LYS A 90 -14.47 27.53 30.75
C LYS A 90 -13.65 26.30 31.09
N ALA A 91 -13.92 25.17 30.46
CA ALA A 91 -13.31 23.88 30.76
C ALA A 91 -11.94 23.72 30.09
N PHE A 92 -11.74 24.36 28.92
CA PHE A 92 -10.54 24.19 28.10
C PHE A 92 -9.26 24.66 28.79
N GLN A 93 -9.35 25.67 29.66
CA GLN A 93 -8.21 26.12 30.48
C GLN A 93 -7.69 25.05 31.46
N TYR A 94 -8.44 23.96 31.68
CA TYR A 94 -8.10 22.86 32.59
C TYR A 94 -7.73 21.56 31.88
N THR A 95 -7.32 21.63 30.61
CA THR A 95 -6.90 20.44 29.81
C THR A 95 -5.69 19.71 30.40
N SER A 96 -4.89 20.36 31.25
CA SER A 96 -3.81 19.71 32.01
C SER A 96 -4.27 18.74 33.09
N VAL A 97 -5.56 18.77 33.48
CA VAL A 97 -6.13 17.83 34.45
C VAL A 97 -6.73 16.65 33.67
N PRO A 98 -6.17 15.43 33.75
CA PRO A 98 -6.58 14.30 32.91
C PRO A 98 -8.08 14.01 32.96
N GLU A 99 -8.65 14.09 34.16
CA GLU A 99 -10.06 13.84 34.40
C GLU A 99 -10.97 14.85 33.70
N ILE A 100 -10.58 16.13 33.67
CA ILE A 100 -11.32 17.19 32.98
C ILE A 100 -11.05 17.12 31.47
N CYS A 101 -9.82 16.81 31.07
CA CYS A 101 -9.40 16.67 29.68
C CYS A 101 -10.32 15.72 28.92
N SER A 102 -10.61 14.54 29.48
CA SER A 102 -11.54 13.57 28.88
C SER A 102 -12.95 14.14 28.62
N VAL A 103 -13.46 14.98 29.53
CA VAL A 103 -14.76 15.66 29.36
C VAL A 103 -14.65 16.73 28.28
N VAL A 104 -13.54 17.49 28.24
CA VAL A 104 -13.25 18.47 27.18
C VAL A 104 -13.18 17.79 25.81
N MET A 105 -12.52 16.65 25.69
CA MET A 105 -12.48 15.87 24.45
C MET A 105 -13.87 15.43 24.02
N LYS A 106 -14.73 14.99 24.97
CA LYS A 106 -16.12 14.66 24.66
C LYS A 106 -16.95 15.88 24.25
N MET A 107 -16.72 17.05 24.86
CA MET A 107 -17.35 18.30 24.43
C MET A 107 -16.96 18.66 23.00
N LEU A 108 -15.67 18.55 22.65
CA LEU A 108 -15.16 18.81 21.30
C LEU A 108 -15.74 17.83 20.27
N GLU A 109 -15.81 16.54 20.60
CA GLU A 109 -16.43 15.52 19.74
C GLU A 109 -17.90 15.85 19.45
N THR A 110 -18.66 16.15 20.51
CA THR A 110 -20.10 16.46 20.40
C THR A 110 -20.32 17.76 19.63
N LEU A 111 -19.48 18.77 19.87
CA LEU A 111 -19.53 20.04 19.16
C LEU A 111 -19.22 19.86 17.67
N SER A 112 -18.18 19.09 17.33
CA SER A 112 -17.75 18.80 15.96
C SER A 112 -18.84 18.15 15.11
N ALA A 113 -19.66 17.28 15.73
CA ALA A 113 -20.79 16.65 15.05
C ALA A 113 -21.92 17.65 14.71
N GLN A 114 -22.01 18.78 15.42
CA GLN A 114 -23.06 19.79 15.24
C GLN A 114 -22.60 20.97 14.38
N GLN A 115 -21.34 21.41 14.52
CA GLN A 115 -20.77 22.56 13.80
C GLN A 115 -19.23 22.52 13.79
N PRO A 116 -18.57 23.30 12.90
CA PRO A 116 -17.12 23.50 12.94
C PRO A 116 -16.64 24.06 14.28
N ILE A 117 -15.51 23.56 14.78
CA ILE A 117 -14.88 24.04 16.01
C ILE A 117 -14.09 25.32 15.71
N ASP A 118 -14.09 26.28 16.65
CA ASP A 118 -13.28 27.48 16.50
C ASP A 118 -11.78 27.13 16.37
N GLU A 119 -11.12 27.71 15.37
CA GLU A 119 -9.72 27.45 15.03
C GLU A 119 -8.76 27.61 16.22
N LYS A 120 -9.05 28.54 17.15
CA LYS A 120 -8.26 28.77 18.37
C LYS A 120 -8.01 27.48 19.17
N TYR A 121 -9.01 26.60 19.29
CA TYR A 121 -8.86 25.35 20.03
C TYR A 121 -8.08 24.32 19.21
N LEU A 122 -8.33 24.26 17.90
CA LEU A 122 -7.69 23.31 17.00
C LEU A 122 -6.18 23.55 16.94
N LEU A 123 -5.76 24.82 16.85
CA LEU A 123 -4.36 25.22 16.87
C LEU A 123 -3.69 24.87 18.20
N GLU A 124 -4.33 25.17 19.33
CA GLU A 124 -3.74 24.86 20.65
C GLU A 124 -3.63 23.35 20.91
N ILE A 125 -4.59 22.55 20.43
CA ILE A 125 -4.50 21.08 20.50
C ILE A 125 -3.38 20.57 19.61
N ALA A 126 -3.23 21.11 18.39
CA ALA A 126 -2.19 20.68 17.45
C ALA A 126 -0.77 20.92 17.97
N GLU A 127 -0.55 21.96 18.78
CA GLU A 127 0.75 22.27 19.38
C GLU A 127 1.11 21.37 20.58
N LYS A 128 0.14 20.72 21.21
CA LYS A 128 0.32 19.94 22.44
C LYS A 128 0.14 18.45 22.17
N GLU A 129 1.26 17.72 22.11
CA GLU A 129 1.28 16.29 21.75
C GLU A 129 0.34 15.41 22.61
N GLU A 130 0.33 15.60 23.93
CA GLU A 130 -0.55 14.86 24.84
C GLU A 130 -2.04 15.07 24.50
N LEU A 131 -2.45 16.32 24.25
CA LEU A 131 -3.82 16.65 23.89
C LEU A 131 -4.18 16.15 22.49
N TYR A 132 -3.24 16.24 21.55
CA TYR A 132 -3.43 15.75 20.19
C TYR A 132 -3.63 14.23 20.20
N ASN A 133 -2.83 13.48 20.94
CA ASN A 133 -2.92 12.02 20.99
C ASN A 133 -4.27 11.53 21.50
N ASP A 134 -4.79 12.13 22.58
CA ASP A 134 -6.10 11.81 23.18
C ASP A 134 -7.29 12.39 22.39
N CYS A 135 -7.04 13.18 21.35
CA CYS A 135 -8.08 13.87 20.60
C CYS A 135 -8.94 12.90 19.76
N PRO A 136 -10.28 13.01 19.81
CA PRO A 136 -11.17 12.21 18.97
C PRO A 136 -10.91 12.42 17.47
N ILE A 137 -11.06 11.34 16.68
CA ILE A 137 -10.75 11.36 15.24
C ILE A 137 -11.52 12.44 14.47
N ILE A 138 -12.77 12.72 14.85
CA ILE A 138 -13.59 13.75 14.19
C ILE A 138 -13.03 15.17 14.40
N VAL A 139 -12.35 15.41 15.52
CA VAL A 139 -11.67 16.68 15.82
C VAL A 139 -10.33 16.72 15.11
N LYS A 140 -9.55 15.63 15.14
CA LYS A 140 -8.31 15.49 14.35
C LYS A 140 -8.54 15.79 12.87
N ARG A 141 -9.65 15.35 12.28
CA ARG A 141 -10.03 15.69 10.89
C ARG A 141 -10.16 17.18 10.63
N GLN A 142 -10.66 17.97 11.59
CA GLN A 142 -10.71 19.43 11.44
C GLN A 142 -9.31 20.04 11.57
N ILE A 143 -8.47 19.54 12.49
CA ILE A 143 -7.05 19.93 12.61
C ILE A 143 -6.31 19.67 11.30
N TRP A 144 -6.46 18.48 10.72
CA TRP A 144 -5.83 18.08 9.46
C TRP A 144 -6.29 18.89 8.25
N GLN A 145 -7.55 19.32 8.24
CA GLN A 145 -8.07 20.22 7.19
C GLN A 145 -7.47 21.62 7.31
N LEU A 146 -7.28 22.11 8.53
CA LEU A 146 -6.68 23.42 8.80
C LEU A 146 -5.16 23.40 8.54
N ASN A 147 -4.49 22.30 8.89
CA ASN A 147 -3.04 22.13 8.76
C ASN A 147 -2.70 20.83 8.01
N PRO A 148 -2.52 20.89 6.67
CA PRO A 148 -2.13 19.75 5.86
C PRO A 148 -0.75 19.16 6.23
N GLY A 149 0.14 19.95 6.86
CA GLY A 149 1.43 19.46 7.34
C GLY A 149 1.29 18.42 8.44
N VAL A 150 0.45 18.70 9.45
CA VAL A 150 0.12 17.77 10.54
C VAL A 150 -0.57 16.52 10.00
N PHE A 151 -1.41 16.66 8.97
CA PHE A 151 -1.99 15.50 8.30
C PHE A 151 -0.92 14.66 7.61
N GLY A 152 0.02 15.30 6.91
CA GLY A 152 1.20 14.67 6.30
C GLY A 152 2.02 13.87 7.31
N GLU A 153 2.33 14.45 8.47
CA GLU A 153 3.04 13.79 9.56
C GLU A 153 2.27 12.58 10.11
N ALA A 154 0.94 12.67 10.20
CA ALA A 154 0.11 11.56 10.66
C ALA A 154 0.01 10.41 9.65
N VAL A 155 0.00 10.69 8.35
CA VAL A 155 -0.13 9.65 7.30
C VAL A 155 1.21 9.09 6.83
N SER A 156 2.32 9.85 6.89
CA SER A 156 3.61 9.40 6.35
C SER A 156 4.06 8.04 6.91
N PRO A 157 4.02 7.79 8.24
CA PRO A 157 4.42 6.51 8.80
C PRO A 157 3.56 5.35 8.28
N LEU A 158 2.27 5.60 8.05
CA LEU A 158 1.34 4.62 7.49
C LEU A 158 1.69 4.31 6.03
N LEU A 159 2.02 5.32 5.24
CA LEU A 159 2.42 5.15 3.85
C LEU A 159 3.74 4.39 3.74
N ASP A 160 4.74 4.72 4.56
CA ASP A 160 6.03 4.03 4.59
C ASP A 160 5.86 2.56 5.03
N GLN A 161 5.06 2.32 6.07
CA GLN A 161 4.74 0.97 6.51
C GLN A 161 4.00 0.17 5.42
N TYR A 162 3.10 0.80 4.65
CA TYR A 162 2.36 0.11 3.59
C TYR A 162 3.30 -0.40 2.50
N ILE A 163 4.26 0.42 2.09
CA ILE A 163 5.25 0.02 1.07
C ILE A 163 6.15 -1.09 1.61
N ALA A 164 6.65 -0.95 2.84
CA ALA A 164 7.47 -1.99 3.49
C ALA A 164 6.72 -3.33 3.63
N GLU A 165 5.42 -3.32 3.98
CA GLU A 165 4.60 -4.54 4.03
C GLU A 165 4.43 -5.17 2.64
N LYS A 166 4.33 -4.37 1.57
CA LYS A 166 4.22 -4.87 0.19
C LYS A 166 5.52 -5.49 -0.30
N GLU A 167 6.65 -4.85 -0.05
CA GLU A 167 7.98 -5.39 -0.35
C GLU A 167 8.21 -6.69 0.44
N SER A 168 7.88 -6.73 1.73
CA SER A 168 7.96 -7.94 2.53
C SER A 168 7.11 -9.08 1.97
N GLN A 169 5.88 -8.80 1.51
CA GLN A 169 5.02 -9.79 0.83
C GLN A 169 5.65 -10.35 -0.45
N LEU A 170 6.42 -9.55 -1.18
CA LEU A 170 7.10 -9.96 -2.40
C LEU A 170 8.26 -10.93 -2.13
N PHE A 171 8.97 -10.77 -1.02
CA PHE A 171 10.07 -11.65 -0.63
C PHE A 171 9.65 -12.84 0.24
N ASN A 172 8.48 -12.77 0.90
CA ASN A 172 7.97 -13.87 1.72
C ASN A 172 7.63 -15.10 0.88
N ILE A 173 8.02 -16.29 1.37
CA ILE A 173 7.97 -17.59 0.69
C ILE A 173 6.52 -18.07 0.40
N SER A 174 5.52 -17.45 1.02
CA SER A 174 4.08 -17.78 0.95
C SER A 174 3.53 -17.94 -0.49
N GLU A 175 2.86 -19.09 -0.71
CA GLU A 175 2.50 -19.68 -1.99
C GLU A 175 1.28 -19.03 -2.67
N GLN A 176 1.42 -17.84 -3.26
CA GLN A 176 0.58 -17.38 -4.38
C GLN A 176 1.40 -16.46 -5.30
N SER A 177 1.18 -16.52 -6.61
CA SER A 177 1.74 -15.52 -7.53
C SER A 177 1.23 -14.14 -7.14
N PHE A 178 2.14 -13.15 -7.02
CA PHE A 178 1.81 -11.78 -6.62
C PHE A 178 0.59 -11.21 -7.37
N PHE A 179 0.55 -11.34 -8.69
CA PHE A 179 -0.55 -10.80 -9.51
C PHE A 179 -1.88 -11.56 -9.37
N MET A 180 -1.85 -12.77 -8.80
CA MET A 180 -3.03 -13.62 -8.58
C MET A 180 -3.66 -13.42 -7.20
N GLN A 181 -3.14 -12.50 -6.39
CA GLN A 181 -3.74 -12.19 -5.09
C GLN A 181 -5.19 -11.71 -5.26
N PRO A 182 -6.16 -12.32 -4.56
CA PRO A 182 -7.55 -11.89 -4.64
C PRO A 182 -7.70 -10.42 -4.23
N VAL A 183 -8.49 -9.66 -4.98
CA VAL A 183 -8.77 -8.24 -4.72
C VAL A 183 -9.22 -8.00 -3.27
N LYS A 184 -10.08 -8.88 -2.73
CA LYS A 184 -10.54 -8.82 -1.34
C LYS A 184 -9.40 -8.95 -0.32
N ALA A 185 -8.40 -9.78 -0.59
CA ALA A 185 -7.26 -9.96 0.31
C ALA A 185 -6.36 -8.72 0.32
N ARG A 186 -6.20 -8.03 -0.83
CA ARG A 186 -5.45 -6.76 -0.89
C ARG A 186 -6.07 -5.69 0.01
N ARG A 187 -7.41 -5.60 0.03
CA ARG A 187 -8.16 -4.61 0.82
C ARG A 187 -8.28 -4.93 2.33
N GLN A 188 -7.69 -6.02 2.80
CA GLN A 188 -7.73 -6.38 4.24
C GLN A 188 -6.66 -5.68 5.09
N SER A 189 -5.72 -4.95 4.47
CA SER A 189 -4.65 -4.23 5.15
C SER A 189 -5.18 -3.34 6.29
N SER A 190 -4.58 -3.46 7.46
CA SER A 190 -4.87 -2.61 8.62
C SER A 190 -4.60 -1.14 8.31
N ILE A 191 -3.51 -0.86 7.59
CA ILE A 191 -3.10 0.48 7.18
C ILE A 191 -4.17 1.13 6.31
N LEU A 192 -4.65 0.40 5.31
CA LEU A 192 -5.70 0.88 4.43
C LEU A 192 -7.00 1.21 5.21
N LYS A 193 -7.37 0.38 6.20
CA LYS A 193 -8.51 0.64 7.09
C LYS A 193 -8.31 1.91 7.92
N GLN A 194 -7.12 2.10 8.48
CA GLN A 194 -6.77 3.29 9.26
C GLN A 194 -6.81 4.55 8.40
N LEU A 195 -6.25 4.54 7.18
CA LEU A 195 -6.31 5.67 6.27
C LEU A 195 -7.75 6.06 5.95
N VAL A 196 -8.61 5.10 5.59
CA VAL A 196 -10.03 5.38 5.33
C VAL A 196 -10.77 5.88 6.57
N GLU A 197 -10.42 5.39 7.76
CA GLU A 197 -10.94 5.92 9.03
C GLU A 197 -10.49 7.36 9.26
N MET A 198 -9.22 7.70 9.00
CA MET A 198 -8.72 9.07 9.09
C MET A 198 -9.50 10.01 8.17
N LEU A 199 -9.74 9.60 6.92
CA LEU A 199 -10.50 10.39 5.96
C LEU A 199 -11.96 10.64 6.39
N GLY A 200 -12.63 9.61 6.91
CA GLY A 200 -14.06 9.69 7.23
C GLY A 200 -14.88 10.06 5.98
N THR A 201 -15.64 11.16 6.05
CA THR A 201 -16.42 11.73 4.93
C THR A 201 -15.80 13.02 4.37
N SER A 202 -14.57 13.37 4.77
CA SER A 202 -13.93 14.63 4.40
C SER A 202 -13.30 14.55 3.01
N LEU A 203 -13.97 15.15 2.02
CA LEU A 203 -13.43 15.31 0.66
C LEU A 203 -12.11 16.10 0.63
N PRO A 204 -11.92 17.19 1.40
CA PRO A 204 -10.63 17.89 1.45
C PRO A 204 -9.47 16.98 1.87
N LEU A 205 -9.64 16.16 2.91
CA LEU A 205 -8.60 15.22 3.35
C LEU A 205 -8.31 14.15 2.30
N TYR A 206 -9.34 13.68 1.61
CA TYR A 206 -9.21 12.73 0.52
C TYR A 206 -8.36 13.29 -0.64
N ASN A 207 -8.62 14.54 -1.02
CA ASN A 207 -7.88 15.23 -2.06
C ASN A 207 -6.41 15.44 -1.64
N THR A 208 -6.17 15.84 -0.39
CA THR A 208 -4.82 16.00 0.16
C THR A 208 -4.05 14.67 0.16
N LEU A 209 -4.69 13.57 0.59
CA LEU A 209 -4.06 12.24 0.56
C LEU A 209 -3.74 11.82 -0.87
N THR A 210 -4.66 12.02 -1.81
CA THR A 210 -4.46 11.72 -3.24
C THR A 210 -3.27 12.52 -3.80
N GLN A 211 -3.13 13.79 -3.42
CA GLN A 211 -1.99 14.61 -3.80
C GLN A 211 -0.68 14.09 -3.19
N PHE A 212 -0.67 13.61 -1.95
CA PHE A 212 0.51 12.97 -1.35
C PHE A 212 0.91 11.72 -2.13
N LEU A 213 -0.03 10.85 -2.48
CA LEU A 213 0.25 9.65 -3.27
C LEU A 213 0.83 10.00 -4.64
N ARG A 214 0.32 11.05 -5.29
CA ARG A 214 0.85 11.56 -6.57
C ARG A 214 2.29 12.03 -6.44
N THR A 215 2.58 12.86 -5.44
CA THR A 215 3.93 13.37 -5.17
C THR A 215 4.90 12.23 -4.84
N LEU A 216 4.48 11.27 -4.02
CA LEU A 216 5.30 10.12 -3.65
C LEU A 216 5.58 9.22 -4.85
N PHE A 217 4.56 8.92 -5.67
CA PHE A 217 4.74 8.16 -6.89
C PHE A 217 5.69 8.88 -7.87
N LEU A 218 5.53 10.19 -8.07
CA LEU A 218 6.42 10.97 -8.92
C LEU A 218 7.88 10.91 -8.45
N ARG A 219 8.11 11.05 -7.14
CA ARG A 219 9.46 11.09 -6.54
C ARG A 219 10.15 9.74 -6.50
N THR A 220 9.41 8.67 -6.17
CA THR A 220 9.97 7.35 -5.87
C THR A 220 9.80 6.35 -7.01
N ARG A 221 8.87 6.62 -7.93
CA ARG A 221 8.38 5.72 -8.99
C ARG A 221 7.70 4.45 -8.51
N VAL A 222 7.53 4.22 -7.21
CA VAL A 222 6.94 2.99 -6.66
C VAL A 222 5.47 2.83 -7.05
N GLY A 223 5.18 1.84 -7.88
CA GLY A 223 3.82 1.55 -8.37
C GLY A 223 2.79 1.21 -7.27
N HIS A 224 3.22 0.79 -6.07
CA HIS A 224 2.31 0.46 -4.97
C HIS A 224 1.56 1.67 -4.39
N TYR A 225 2.03 2.90 -4.59
CA TYR A 225 1.23 4.10 -4.31
C TYR A 225 0.01 4.19 -5.24
N CYS A 226 0.12 3.72 -6.48
CA CYS A 226 -0.99 3.63 -7.41
C CYS A 226 -1.99 2.52 -6.99
N THR A 227 -1.48 1.38 -6.52
CA THR A 227 -2.32 0.33 -5.90
C THR A 227 -3.10 0.90 -4.71
N LEU A 228 -2.43 1.65 -3.83
CA LEU A 228 -3.07 2.26 -2.66
C LEU A 228 -4.17 3.27 -3.07
N ARG A 229 -3.92 4.11 -4.09
CA ARG A 229 -4.92 5.02 -4.66
C ARG A 229 -6.16 4.29 -5.17
N ALA A 230 -5.98 3.17 -5.86
CA ALA A 230 -7.07 2.34 -6.36
C ALA A 230 -7.83 1.64 -5.23
N ASP A 231 -7.12 1.06 -4.25
CA ASP A 231 -7.75 0.33 -3.15
C ASP A 231 -8.49 1.27 -2.17
N ILE A 232 -8.03 2.51 -1.96
CA ILE A 232 -8.75 3.50 -1.12
C ILE A 232 -10.12 3.81 -1.71
N ILE A 233 -10.20 4.20 -3.00
CA ILE A 233 -11.49 4.54 -3.61
C ILE A 233 -12.42 3.32 -3.67
N MET A 234 -11.87 2.12 -3.83
CA MET A 234 -12.68 0.91 -3.79
C MET A 234 -13.16 0.53 -2.39
N MET A 235 -12.38 0.78 -1.34
CA MET A 235 -12.89 0.61 0.03
C MET A 235 -13.94 1.65 0.41
N LEU A 236 -13.81 2.88 -0.07
CA LEU A 236 -14.84 3.91 0.12
C LEU A 236 -16.15 3.49 -0.56
N HIS A 237 -16.06 2.93 -1.77
CA HIS A 237 -17.19 2.34 -2.47
C HIS A 237 -17.82 1.16 -1.71
N GLU A 238 -17.03 0.23 -1.17
CA GLU A 238 -17.56 -0.89 -0.37
C GLU A 238 -18.25 -0.46 0.92
N LYS A 239 -17.98 0.76 1.40
CA LYS A 239 -18.60 1.38 2.58
C LYS A 239 -19.73 2.36 2.25
N ASP A 240 -20.13 2.48 0.98
CA ASP A 240 -21.11 3.48 0.50
C ASP A 240 -20.79 4.90 0.98
N ASN A 241 -19.50 5.26 0.98
CA ASN A 241 -19.03 6.55 1.49
C ASN A 241 -19.24 7.66 0.46
N VAL A 242 -19.82 8.79 0.89
CA VAL A 242 -20.14 9.98 0.06
C VAL A 242 -18.99 10.52 -0.80
N ILE A 243 -17.73 10.27 -0.43
CA ILE A 243 -16.55 10.68 -1.21
C ILE A 243 -16.59 10.05 -2.62
N MET A 244 -17.14 8.84 -2.77
CA MET A 244 -17.16 8.13 -4.05
C MET A 244 -17.95 8.88 -5.14
N ASP A 245 -18.97 9.64 -4.76
CA ASP A 245 -19.79 10.41 -5.70
C ASP A 245 -19.05 11.65 -6.21
N SER A 246 -18.05 12.11 -5.47
CA SER A 246 -17.24 13.28 -5.80
C SER A 246 -15.96 12.92 -6.55
N ASP A 247 -15.44 11.70 -6.37
CA ASP A 247 -14.25 11.23 -7.09
C ASP A 247 -14.56 11.01 -8.57
N ARG A 248 -13.94 11.83 -9.42
CA ARG A 248 -14.16 11.81 -10.88
C ARG A 248 -13.68 10.51 -11.54
N CYS A 249 -12.76 9.77 -10.92
CA CYS A 249 -12.20 8.51 -11.39
C CYS A 249 -12.91 7.25 -10.85
N HIS A 250 -13.88 7.39 -9.93
CA HIS A 250 -14.53 6.26 -9.26
C HIS A 250 -15.05 5.20 -10.24
N LYS A 251 -15.83 5.62 -11.25
CA LYS A 251 -16.41 4.71 -12.26
C LYS A 251 -15.34 3.96 -13.06
N PHE A 252 -14.24 4.65 -13.37
CA PHE A 252 -13.11 4.06 -14.08
C PHE A 252 -12.40 3.03 -13.21
N ALA A 253 -12.09 3.37 -11.96
CA ALA A 253 -11.50 2.45 -10.98
C ALA A 253 -12.39 1.21 -10.76
N TRP A 254 -13.71 1.39 -10.69
CA TRP A 254 -14.66 0.30 -10.51
C TRP A 254 -14.69 -0.67 -11.70
N CYS A 255 -14.63 -0.14 -12.93
CA CYS A 255 -14.53 -0.97 -14.13
C CYS A 255 -13.20 -1.74 -14.17
N LEU A 256 -12.09 -1.10 -13.79
CA LEU A 256 -10.78 -1.75 -13.68
C LEU A 256 -10.75 -2.85 -12.61
N ASP A 257 -11.40 -2.65 -11.47
CA ASP A 257 -11.55 -3.66 -10.42
C ASP A 257 -12.28 -4.91 -10.94
N ALA A 258 -13.30 -4.73 -11.79
CA ALA A 258 -13.97 -5.83 -12.48
C ALA A 258 -13.06 -6.52 -13.53
N CYS A 259 -12.11 -5.82 -14.14
CA CYS A 259 -11.12 -6.40 -15.05
C CYS A 259 -10.14 -7.29 -14.28
N ILE A 260 -9.59 -6.78 -13.17
CA ILE A 260 -8.64 -7.52 -12.31
C ILE A 260 -9.26 -8.82 -11.82
N ARG A 261 -10.51 -8.78 -11.33
CA ARG A 261 -11.22 -9.98 -10.85
C ARG A 261 -11.40 -11.06 -11.92
N SER A 262 -11.50 -10.68 -13.19
CA SER A 262 -11.58 -11.61 -14.31
C SER A 262 -10.22 -11.94 -14.96
N CYS A 263 -9.14 -11.30 -14.50
CA CYS A 263 -7.81 -11.35 -15.11
C CYS A 263 -7.80 -11.09 -16.63
N THR A 264 -8.75 -10.28 -17.12
CA THR A 264 -8.90 -9.92 -18.53
C THR A 264 -9.74 -8.64 -18.71
N VAL A 265 -9.50 -7.93 -19.81
CA VAL A 265 -10.27 -6.78 -20.29
C VAL A 265 -10.99 -7.21 -21.56
N ASP A 266 -12.27 -7.55 -21.43
CA ASP A 266 -13.11 -7.91 -22.58
C ASP A 266 -13.59 -6.68 -23.36
N GLU A 267 -14.20 -6.89 -24.54
CA GLU A 267 -14.71 -5.82 -25.40
C GLU A 267 -15.76 -4.92 -24.72
N LYS A 268 -16.57 -5.46 -23.80
CA LYS A 268 -17.60 -4.68 -23.10
C LYS A 268 -16.93 -3.73 -22.09
N LYS A 269 -16.06 -4.24 -21.24
CA LYS A 269 -15.30 -3.44 -20.27
C LYS A 269 -14.43 -2.41 -20.97
N LEU A 270 -13.80 -2.78 -22.08
CA LEU A 270 -13.00 -1.86 -22.87
C LEU A 270 -13.84 -0.69 -23.38
N ARG A 271 -15.04 -0.95 -23.92
CA ARG A 271 -15.97 0.12 -24.32
C ARG A 271 -16.39 1.01 -23.16
N GLU A 272 -16.63 0.45 -21.98
CA GLU A 272 -16.96 1.24 -20.77
C GLU A 272 -15.79 2.14 -20.34
N LEU A 273 -14.56 1.64 -20.37
CA LEU A 273 -13.35 2.41 -20.08
C LEU A 273 -13.15 3.56 -21.08
N TYR A 274 -13.33 3.32 -22.38
CA TYR A 274 -13.22 4.36 -23.40
C TYR A 274 -14.37 5.36 -23.35
N ALA A 275 -15.60 4.90 -23.12
CA ALA A 275 -16.74 5.80 -22.92
C ALA A 275 -16.50 6.74 -21.74
N PHE A 276 -15.78 6.31 -20.71
CA PHE A 276 -15.31 7.19 -19.64
C PHE A 276 -14.23 8.15 -20.13
N LEU A 277 -13.16 7.67 -20.79
CA LEU A 277 -12.07 8.52 -21.29
C LEU A 277 -12.56 9.61 -22.26
N ASP A 278 -13.51 9.30 -23.12
CA ASP A 278 -14.09 10.24 -24.10
C ASP A 278 -14.86 11.38 -23.43
N THR A 279 -15.26 11.22 -22.15
CA THR A 279 -15.93 12.29 -21.38
C THR A 279 -14.95 13.28 -20.76
N ILE A 280 -13.64 12.98 -20.77
CA ILE A 280 -12.62 13.80 -20.13
C ILE A 280 -12.08 14.82 -21.14
N PRO A 281 -12.22 16.12 -20.88
CA PRO A 281 -11.59 17.15 -21.70
C PRO A 281 -10.05 16.97 -21.76
N GLY A 282 -9.45 17.34 -22.89
CA GLY A 282 -8.00 17.33 -23.03
C GLY A 282 -7.33 18.30 -22.05
N GLY A 283 -6.33 17.81 -21.31
CA GLY A 283 -5.60 18.61 -20.30
C GLY A 283 -6.28 18.72 -18.94
N ASP A 284 -7.35 17.95 -18.70
CA ASP A 284 -8.02 17.84 -17.40
C ASP A 284 -7.16 17.04 -16.40
N ASP A 285 -7.17 17.46 -15.14
CA ASP A 285 -6.39 16.83 -14.06
C ASP A 285 -6.84 15.39 -13.76
N VAL A 286 -8.05 15.02 -14.16
CA VAL A 286 -8.56 13.64 -14.11
C VAL A 286 -7.65 12.67 -14.86
N LEU A 287 -7.00 13.11 -15.95
CA LEU A 287 -6.07 12.25 -16.69
C LEU A 287 -4.81 11.90 -15.87
N GLU A 288 -4.42 12.75 -14.91
CA GLU A 288 -3.35 12.46 -13.95
C GLU A 288 -3.73 11.23 -13.11
N ASP A 289 -4.91 11.29 -12.49
CA ASP A 289 -5.43 10.19 -11.66
C ASP A 289 -5.72 8.92 -12.45
N VAL A 290 -6.28 9.03 -13.65
CA VAL A 290 -6.50 7.89 -14.56
C VAL A 290 -5.17 7.22 -14.90
N SER A 291 -4.14 8.00 -15.22
CA SER A 291 -2.82 7.45 -15.55
C SER A 291 -2.18 6.75 -14.35
N MET A 292 -2.36 7.30 -13.14
CA MET A 292 -1.93 6.64 -11.91
C MET A 292 -2.69 5.33 -11.69
N LEU A 293 -4.01 5.30 -11.84
CA LEU A 293 -4.79 4.06 -11.72
C LEU A 293 -4.31 3.00 -12.71
N LEU A 294 -4.08 3.38 -13.99
CA LEU A 294 -3.56 2.45 -15.01
C LEU A 294 -2.13 1.97 -14.74
N ARG A 295 -1.35 2.70 -13.93
CA ARG A 295 -0.01 2.31 -13.49
C ARG A 295 0.00 1.27 -12.36
N ASP A 296 -1.13 1.02 -11.70
CA ASP A 296 -1.23 -0.06 -10.70
C ASP A 296 -0.70 -1.39 -11.30
N PRO A 297 0.31 -2.04 -10.67
CA PRO A 297 0.91 -3.27 -11.20
C PRO A 297 -0.10 -4.36 -11.56
N PHE A 298 -1.20 -4.49 -10.80
CA PHE A 298 -2.25 -5.46 -11.08
C PHE A 298 -3.06 -5.12 -12.35
N ILE A 299 -3.30 -3.83 -12.58
CA ILE A 299 -4.01 -3.33 -13.77
C ILE A 299 -3.11 -3.47 -15.00
N LEU A 300 -1.84 -3.05 -14.91
CA LEU A 300 -0.86 -3.24 -15.99
C LEU A 300 -0.75 -4.71 -16.41
N TYR A 301 -0.62 -5.62 -15.43
CA TYR A 301 -0.59 -7.05 -15.69
C TYR A 301 -1.88 -7.52 -16.38
N THR A 302 -3.05 -7.09 -15.89
CA THR A 302 -4.35 -7.48 -16.46
C THR A 302 -4.51 -7.04 -17.92
N ILE A 303 -4.13 -5.80 -18.24
CA ILE A 303 -4.18 -5.27 -19.61
C ILE A 303 -3.19 -6.02 -20.50
N SER A 304 -1.95 -6.18 -20.05
CA SER A 304 -0.88 -6.85 -20.81
C SER A 304 -1.22 -8.32 -21.07
N ARG A 305 -1.78 -9.01 -20.08
CA ARG A 305 -2.30 -10.38 -20.21
C ARG A 305 -3.43 -10.45 -21.23
N SER A 306 -4.32 -9.45 -21.28
CA SER A 306 -5.40 -9.38 -22.26
C SER A 306 -4.86 -9.19 -23.68
N VAL A 307 -3.78 -8.42 -23.85
CA VAL A 307 -3.06 -8.31 -25.12
C VAL A 307 -2.50 -9.67 -25.56
N VAL A 308 -1.83 -10.39 -24.66
CA VAL A 308 -1.29 -11.74 -24.96
C VAL A 308 -2.40 -12.72 -25.36
N LEU A 309 -3.54 -12.71 -24.66
CA LEU A 309 -4.69 -13.54 -25.01
C LEU A 309 -5.29 -13.16 -26.37
N SER A 310 -5.37 -11.87 -26.68
CA SER A 310 -5.81 -11.37 -27.98
C SER A 310 -4.88 -11.86 -29.09
N LEU A 311 -3.56 -11.78 -28.91
CA LEU A 311 -2.58 -12.31 -29.87
C LEU A 311 -2.75 -13.82 -30.10
N HIS A 312 -2.98 -14.61 -29.05
CA HIS A 312 -3.28 -16.03 -29.20
C HIS A 312 -4.57 -16.29 -29.99
N LYS A 313 -5.62 -15.52 -29.76
CA LYS A 313 -6.87 -15.61 -30.54
C LYS A 313 -6.59 -15.29 -32.02
N MET A 314 -5.81 -14.25 -32.29
CA MET A 314 -5.46 -13.83 -33.65
C MET A 314 -4.59 -14.85 -34.37
N MET A 315 -3.64 -15.49 -33.67
CA MET A 315 -2.85 -16.61 -34.18
C MET A 315 -3.76 -17.75 -34.67
N ASN A 316 -4.79 -18.11 -33.89
CA ASN A 316 -5.74 -19.16 -34.24
C ASN A 316 -6.67 -18.75 -35.40
N GLU A 317 -7.00 -17.46 -35.50
CA GLU A 317 -7.85 -16.91 -36.56
C GLU A 317 -7.06 -16.48 -37.82
N SER A 318 -5.73 -16.63 -37.83
CA SER A 318 -4.84 -16.15 -38.90
C SER A 318 -4.99 -14.66 -39.23
N LYS A 319 -5.21 -13.82 -38.21
CA LYS A 319 -5.35 -12.35 -38.33
C LYS A 319 -4.09 -11.61 -37.90
N LEU A 320 -3.82 -10.46 -38.51
CA LEU A 320 -2.65 -9.64 -38.19
C LEU A 320 -2.94 -8.63 -37.06
N PRO A 321 -1.99 -8.35 -36.14
CA PRO A 321 -2.18 -7.40 -35.02
C PRO A 321 -2.83 -6.06 -35.42
N ARG A 322 -2.37 -5.48 -36.53
CA ARG A 322 -2.85 -4.20 -37.09
C ARG A 322 -4.33 -4.18 -37.52
N GLU A 323 -4.97 -5.34 -37.65
CA GLU A 323 -6.36 -5.48 -38.09
C GLU A 323 -7.35 -5.42 -36.92
N SER A 324 -6.85 -5.39 -35.68
CA SER A 324 -7.67 -5.45 -34.46
C SER A 324 -7.73 -4.10 -33.75
N SER A 325 -8.86 -3.39 -33.89
CA SER A 325 -9.15 -2.16 -33.14
C SER A 325 -9.24 -2.40 -31.62
N HIS A 326 -9.65 -3.60 -31.22
CA HIS A 326 -9.63 -4.03 -29.82
C HIS A 326 -8.21 -4.08 -29.26
N LEU A 327 -7.27 -4.67 -30.00
CA LEU A 327 -5.86 -4.72 -29.61
C LEU A 327 -5.25 -3.32 -29.53
N GLU A 328 -5.52 -2.47 -30.51
CA GLU A 328 -5.10 -1.06 -30.51
C GLU A 328 -5.59 -0.32 -29.25
N SER A 329 -6.85 -0.54 -28.87
CA SER A 329 -7.46 0.07 -27.69
C SER A 329 -6.85 -0.42 -26.38
N LEU A 330 -6.51 -1.72 -26.28
CA LEU A 330 -5.78 -2.27 -25.13
C LEU A 330 -4.38 -1.68 -25.00
N LEU A 331 -3.67 -1.56 -26.11
CA LEU A 331 -2.32 -0.99 -26.14
C LEU A 331 -2.33 0.48 -25.70
N ARG A 332 -3.29 1.27 -26.17
CA ARG A 332 -3.44 2.67 -25.73
C ARG A 332 -3.60 2.78 -24.22
N LEU A 333 -4.45 1.96 -23.60
CA LEU A 333 -4.59 1.92 -22.13
C LEU A 333 -3.27 1.53 -21.45
N LEU A 334 -2.57 0.53 -22.00
CA LEU A 334 -1.28 0.09 -21.48
C LEU A 334 -0.26 1.24 -21.50
N PHE A 335 -0.12 1.95 -22.62
CA PHE A 335 0.84 3.05 -22.75
C PHE A 335 0.48 4.25 -21.87
N ILE A 336 -0.80 4.52 -21.64
CA ILE A 336 -1.19 5.56 -20.67
C ILE A 336 -0.69 5.21 -19.27
N GLY A 337 -0.82 3.96 -18.85
CA GLY A 337 -0.27 3.49 -17.57
C GLY A 337 1.27 3.50 -17.54
N LEU A 338 1.93 3.05 -18.62
CA LEU A 338 3.39 3.00 -18.68
C LEU A 338 4.05 4.39 -18.67
N LYS A 339 3.38 5.40 -19.25
CA LYS A 339 3.86 6.78 -19.33
C LYS A 339 3.31 7.70 -18.23
N SER A 340 2.66 7.14 -17.21
CA SER A 340 2.00 7.94 -16.16
C SER A 340 2.94 8.94 -15.48
N ALA A 341 4.17 8.54 -15.16
CA ALA A 341 5.21 9.41 -14.61
C ALA A 341 5.49 10.64 -15.50
N SER A 342 5.70 10.41 -16.80
CA SER A 342 5.96 11.48 -17.77
C SER A 342 4.74 12.40 -17.96
N TYR A 343 3.53 11.85 -17.93
CA TYR A 343 2.30 12.63 -18.01
C TYR A 343 2.10 13.52 -16.78
N LEU A 344 2.37 13.00 -15.59
CA LEU A 344 2.29 13.74 -14.34
C LEU A 344 3.33 14.89 -14.27
N GLU A 345 4.52 14.71 -14.86
CA GLU A 345 5.56 15.73 -14.90
C GLU A 345 5.30 16.82 -15.94
N THR A 346 4.97 16.41 -17.16
CA THR A 346 4.83 17.34 -18.29
C THR A 346 3.46 18.00 -18.35
N LYS A 347 2.46 17.41 -17.68
CA LYS A 347 1.03 17.75 -17.80
C LYS A 347 0.55 17.78 -19.26
N SER A 348 1.27 17.09 -20.13
CA SER A 348 1.01 17.02 -21.56
C SER A 348 0.48 15.65 -21.89
N TYR A 349 -0.82 15.60 -22.17
CA TYR A 349 -1.54 14.39 -22.59
C TYR A 349 -1.69 14.33 -24.11
N SER A 350 -0.91 15.13 -24.85
CA SER A 350 -0.97 15.16 -26.30
C SER A 350 -0.78 13.73 -26.77
N GLY A 351 -1.85 13.15 -27.31
CA GLY A 351 -1.98 11.72 -27.53
C GLY A 351 -0.73 11.19 -28.17
N ASP A 352 0.12 10.58 -27.34
CA ASP A 352 1.36 10.03 -27.83
C ASP A 352 0.92 9.02 -28.88
N PRO A 353 1.37 9.17 -30.15
CA PRO A 353 1.06 8.18 -31.14
C PRO A 353 1.52 6.87 -30.53
N LEU A 354 0.57 5.92 -30.36
CA LEU A 354 0.88 4.52 -30.11
C LEU A 354 2.17 4.23 -30.85
N GLU A 355 3.19 3.73 -30.17
CA GLU A 355 4.48 3.50 -30.80
C GLU A 355 4.23 2.60 -32.00
N ILE A 356 4.19 3.20 -33.20
CA ILE A 356 3.64 2.54 -34.40
C ILE A 356 4.47 1.27 -34.62
N ASP A 357 5.77 1.38 -34.36
CA ASP A 357 6.76 0.32 -34.32
C ASP A 357 6.36 -0.88 -33.46
N ILE A 358 5.68 -0.69 -32.32
CA ILE A 358 5.17 -1.81 -31.54
C ILE A 358 4.11 -2.58 -32.31
N ILE A 359 3.16 -1.89 -32.95
CA ILE A 359 2.06 -2.53 -33.69
C ILE A 359 2.55 -3.18 -34.99
N ILE A 360 3.45 -2.52 -35.73
CA ILE A 360 3.84 -2.95 -37.08
C ILE A 360 5.13 -3.81 -37.12
N LYS A 361 6.01 -3.72 -36.11
CA LYS A 361 7.26 -4.50 -36.03
C LYS A 361 7.23 -5.50 -34.88
N PHE A 362 7.12 -5.02 -33.63
CA PHE A 362 7.29 -5.88 -32.46
C PHE A 362 6.18 -6.93 -32.29
N LEU A 363 4.91 -6.54 -32.38
CA LEU A 363 3.79 -7.48 -32.20
C LEU A 363 3.76 -8.59 -33.25
N PRO A 364 4.03 -8.33 -34.55
CA PRO A 364 4.25 -9.40 -35.52
C PRO A 364 5.42 -10.34 -35.18
N GLU A 365 6.55 -9.81 -34.70
CA GLU A 365 7.67 -10.65 -34.25
C GLU A 365 7.29 -11.53 -33.05
N LEU A 366 6.58 -10.96 -32.06
CA LEU A 366 6.07 -11.71 -30.92
C LEU A 366 5.06 -12.79 -31.35
N LEU A 367 4.14 -12.45 -32.26
CA LEU A 367 3.16 -13.39 -32.81
C LEU A 367 3.83 -14.53 -33.59
N SER A 368 4.89 -14.22 -34.34
CA SER A 368 5.73 -15.23 -35.00
C SER A 368 6.34 -16.18 -33.98
N PHE A 369 6.93 -15.65 -32.90
CA PHE A 369 7.48 -16.47 -31.82
C PHE A 369 6.43 -17.34 -31.12
N MET A 370 5.22 -16.81 -30.89
CA MET A 370 4.08 -17.56 -30.35
C MET A 370 3.64 -18.71 -31.27
N THR A 371 3.69 -18.47 -32.59
CA THR A 371 3.37 -19.47 -33.61
C THR A 371 4.42 -20.58 -33.62
N GLU A 372 5.71 -20.22 -33.60
CA GLU A 372 6.84 -21.16 -33.51
C GLU A 372 6.78 -22.02 -32.24
N SER A 373 6.44 -21.40 -31.10
CA SER A 373 6.17 -22.11 -29.83
C SER A 373 5.07 -23.16 -29.99
N SER A 374 3.97 -22.79 -30.65
CA SER A 374 2.81 -23.66 -30.84
C SER A 374 3.12 -24.81 -31.81
N LEU A 375 3.82 -24.52 -32.91
CA LEU A 375 4.29 -25.53 -33.86
C LEU A 375 5.23 -26.53 -33.20
N ARG A 376 6.18 -26.05 -32.39
CA ARG A 376 7.09 -26.93 -31.65
C ARG A 376 6.35 -27.84 -30.68
N LEU A 377 5.31 -27.36 -30.01
CA LEU A 377 4.47 -28.19 -29.13
C LEU A 377 3.74 -29.29 -29.92
N ILE A 378 3.25 -28.98 -31.12
CA ILE A 378 2.61 -29.95 -32.01
C ILE A 378 3.62 -31.02 -32.46
N HIS A 379 4.80 -30.62 -32.95
CA HIS A 379 5.85 -31.56 -33.39
C HIS A 379 6.33 -32.45 -32.24
N SER A 380 6.47 -31.90 -31.03
CA SER A 380 6.79 -32.68 -29.83
C SER A 380 5.76 -33.77 -29.55
N LYS A 381 4.46 -33.47 -29.69
CA LYS A 381 3.37 -34.47 -29.56
C LYS A 381 3.43 -35.53 -30.66
N LEU A 382 3.88 -35.16 -31.86
CA LEU A 382 4.08 -36.06 -33.00
C LEU A 382 5.41 -36.83 -32.95
N LYS A 383 6.24 -36.63 -31.91
CA LYS A 383 7.60 -37.19 -31.78
C LYS A 383 8.51 -36.86 -32.98
N GLN A 384 8.34 -35.67 -33.55
CA GLN A 384 9.17 -35.15 -34.62
C GLN A 384 10.09 -34.04 -34.09
N ASP A 385 11.30 -34.00 -34.64
CA ASP A 385 12.22 -32.92 -34.35
C ASP A 385 11.74 -31.62 -35.00
N TYR A 386 11.86 -30.53 -34.25
CA TYR A 386 11.55 -29.18 -34.71
C TYR A 386 12.77 -28.30 -34.44
N PRO A 387 13.20 -27.46 -35.39
CA PRO A 387 14.40 -26.65 -35.24
C PRO A 387 14.30 -25.73 -34.02
N ALA A 388 15.45 -25.44 -33.41
CA ALA A 388 15.53 -24.42 -32.38
C ALA A 388 15.27 -23.05 -33.02
N TYR A 389 14.28 -22.32 -32.49
CA TYR A 389 14.00 -20.96 -32.92
C TYR A 389 14.79 -19.99 -32.05
N THR A 390 15.58 -19.12 -32.69
CA THR A 390 16.31 -18.03 -32.04
C THR A 390 15.55 -16.73 -32.22
N LEU A 391 15.47 -15.93 -31.16
CA LEU A 391 14.89 -14.59 -31.23
C LEU A 391 15.76 -13.70 -32.14
N SER A 392 15.13 -12.86 -32.95
CA SER A 392 15.83 -11.94 -33.83
C SER A 392 16.54 -10.85 -33.04
N SER A 393 17.62 -10.31 -33.59
CA SER A 393 18.29 -9.13 -33.02
C SER A 393 17.38 -7.89 -32.99
N SER A 394 16.39 -7.82 -33.89
CA SER A 394 15.36 -6.78 -33.87
C SER A 394 14.46 -6.90 -32.65
N PHE A 395 14.02 -8.12 -32.30
CA PHE A 395 13.18 -8.37 -31.12
C PHE A 395 13.89 -7.90 -29.85
N ILE A 396 15.16 -8.30 -29.67
CA ILE A 396 15.98 -7.90 -28.52
C ILE A 396 16.15 -6.37 -28.47
N ARG A 397 16.36 -5.70 -29.61
CA ARG A 397 16.43 -4.24 -29.67
C ARG A 397 15.12 -3.55 -29.26
N HIS A 398 13.96 -4.13 -29.58
CA HIS A 398 12.68 -3.58 -29.12
C HIS A 398 12.53 -3.70 -27.60
N LEU A 399 13.00 -4.79 -27.00
CA LEU A 399 12.99 -4.97 -25.53
C LEU A 399 13.82 -3.90 -24.80
N THR A 400 14.96 -3.50 -25.35
CA THR A 400 15.81 -2.47 -24.74
C THR A 400 15.33 -1.04 -25.01
N SER A 401 14.64 -0.81 -26.12
CA SER A 401 14.24 0.55 -26.53
C SER A 401 12.85 0.97 -26.03
N THR A 402 11.96 0.01 -25.74
CA THR A 402 10.56 0.32 -25.44
C THR A 402 10.05 -0.44 -24.22
N THR A 403 9.56 0.31 -23.23
CA THR A 403 9.01 -0.27 -21.98
C THR A 403 7.78 -1.14 -22.25
N GLY A 404 7.00 -0.79 -23.28
CA GLY A 404 5.85 -1.57 -23.73
C GLY A 404 6.22 -2.96 -24.26
N ALA A 405 7.27 -3.08 -25.08
CA ALA A 405 7.71 -4.39 -25.58
C ALA A 405 8.19 -5.28 -24.43
N MET A 406 8.93 -4.72 -23.49
CA MET A 406 9.35 -5.45 -22.29
C MET A 406 8.15 -5.91 -21.46
N GLN A 407 7.20 -5.03 -21.17
CA GLN A 407 5.99 -5.33 -20.39
C GLN A 407 5.12 -6.43 -21.03
N LEU A 408 4.98 -6.43 -22.36
CA LEU A 408 4.25 -7.47 -23.08
C LEU A 408 5.01 -8.80 -23.08
N THR A 409 6.33 -8.76 -23.17
CA THR A 409 7.19 -9.95 -23.17
C THR A 409 7.21 -10.64 -21.82
N THR A 410 7.31 -9.89 -20.71
CA THR A 410 7.20 -10.42 -19.34
C THR A 410 5.80 -10.97 -19.08
N SER A 411 4.76 -10.35 -19.63
CA SER A 411 3.40 -10.89 -19.54
C SER A 411 3.24 -12.20 -20.31
N TYR A 412 3.89 -12.34 -21.47
CA TYR A 412 3.90 -13.59 -22.22
C TYR A 412 4.71 -14.69 -21.52
N SER A 413 5.84 -14.36 -20.88
CA SER A 413 6.61 -15.35 -20.12
C SER A 413 5.81 -15.90 -18.93
N LEU A 414 5.04 -15.06 -18.22
CA LEU A 414 4.10 -15.53 -17.19
C LEU A 414 2.99 -16.43 -17.78
N TYR A 415 2.47 -16.08 -18.95
CA TYR A 415 1.51 -16.95 -19.64
C TYR A 415 2.12 -18.32 -19.99
N LEU A 416 3.38 -18.38 -20.39
CA LEU A 416 4.07 -19.65 -20.67
C LEU A 416 4.22 -20.52 -19.42
N ILE A 417 4.46 -19.90 -18.26
CA ILE A 417 4.46 -20.58 -16.95
C ILE A 417 3.08 -21.18 -16.65
N ASP A 418 2.00 -20.41 -16.83
CA ASP A 418 0.61 -20.90 -16.64
C ASP A 418 0.31 -22.10 -17.56
N LYS A 419 0.85 -22.09 -18.78
CA LYS A 419 0.71 -23.19 -19.76
C LYS A 419 1.74 -24.31 -19.60
N LYS A 420 2.68 -24.19 -18.65
CA LYS A 420 3.76 -25.15 -18.38
C LYS A 420 4.69 -25.37 -19.59
N ASP A 421 4.82 -24.39 -20.48
CA ASP A 421 5.73 -24.45 -21.63
C ASP A 421 7.11 -23.88 -21.27
N PHE A 422 7.80 -24.59 -20.37
CA PHE A 422 9.11 -24.17 -19.87
C PHE A 422 10.20 -24.18 -20.96
N LYS A 423 9.99 -24.91 -22.05
CA LYS A 423 10.94 -24.93 -23.17
C LYS A 423 10.90 -23.62 -23.97
N THR A 424 9.72 -23.04 -24.21
CA THR A 424 9.65 -21.67 -24.78
C THR A 424 10.20 -20.67 -23.79
N LEU A 425 9.82 -20.84 -22.53
CA LEU A 425 10.24 -19.93 -21.47
C LEU A 425 11.76 -19.81 -21.41
N SER A 426 12.50 -20.92 -21.43
CA SER A 426 13.98 -20.91 -21.41
C SER A 426 14.60 -20.21 -22.63
N SER A 427 13.91 -20.13 -23.77
CA SER A 427 14.40 -19.38 -24.94
C SER A 427 14.07 -17.89 -24.88
N LEU A 428 13.04 -17.51 -24.12
CA LEU A 428 12.59 -16.12 -23.99
C LEU A 428 13.29 -15.37 -22.86
N LEU A 429 13.47 -16.03 -21.71
CA LEU A 429 14.04 -15.42 -20.51
C LEU A 429 15.44 -14.81 -20.72
N PRO A 430 16.37 -15.40 -21.50
CA PRO A 430 17.68 -14.78 -21.73
C PRO A 430 17.59 -13.42 -22.43
N ALA A 431 16.63 -13.25 -23.36
CA ALA A 431 16.38 -11.98 -24.02
C ALA A 431 15.86 -10.92 -23.04
N ILE A 432 15.02 -11.32 -22.08
CA ILE A 432 14.55 -10.44 -21.00
C ILE A 432 15.72 -10.04 -20.09
N ALA A 433 16.53 -10.99 -19.63
CA ALA A 433 17.66 -10.73 -18.74
C ALA A 433 18.72 -9.81 -19.36
N SER A 434 19.07 -10.05 -20.63
CA SER A 434 20.04 -9.24 -21.38
C SER A 434 19.53 -7.85 -21.76
N SER A 435 18.21 -7.67 -21.81
CA SER A 435 17.59 -6.37 -22.11
C SER A 435 17.23 -5.59 -20.85
N TYR A 436 17.55 -6.14 -19.67
CA TYR A 436 17.35 -5.45 -18.41
C TYR A 436 18.37 -4.34 -18.25
N THR A 437 17.88 -3.13 -18.01
CA THR A 437 18.68 -1.94 -17.69
C THR A 437 18.19 -1.36 -16.36
N GLU A 438 19.09 -1.02 -15.44
CA GLU A 438 18.81 -0.37 -14.14
C GLU A 438 18.22 1.06 -14.28
N SER A 439 17.69 1.46 -15.44
CA SER A 439 17.16 2.81 -15.67
C SER A 439 16.00 3.12 -14.72
N GLU A 440 15.92 4.40 -14.32
CA GLU A 440 15.10 5.06 -13.27
C GLU A 440 13.57 4.85 -13.32
N THR A 441 13.07 3.95 -14.16
CA THR A 441 11.66 3.60 -14.27
C THR A 441 11.50 2.09 -14.16
N ASP A 442 11.20 1.57 -12.97
CA ASP A 442 10.40 0.35 -12.70
C ASP A 442 10.25 -0.69 -13.84
N ILE A 443 11.32 -1.39 -14.23
CA ILE A 443 11.22 -2.52 -15.20
C ILE A 443 11.98 -3.76 -14.70
N PHE A 444 11.89 -4.02 -13.40
CA PHE A 444 11.51 -5.36 -12.96
C PHE A 444 10.36 -5.14 -11.99
N PRO A 445 9.09 -5.36 -12.39
CA PRO A 445 8.04 -5.39 -11.39
C PRO A 445 8.46 -6.50 -10.43
N ASP A 446 8.70 -6.19 -9.17
CA ASP A 446 8.96 -7.22 -8.15
C ASP A 446 7.91 -8.35 -8.22
N GLY A 447 6.68 -7.97 -8.56
CA GLY A 447 5.60 -8.90 -8.87
C GLY A 447 5.88 -9.90 -10.00
N TYR A 448 6.63 -9.51 -11.05
CA TYR A 448 7.08 -10.39 -12.12
C TYR A 448 8.11 -11.40 -11.61
N MET A 449 9.19 -10.95 -10.96
CA MET A 449 10.19 -11.88 -10.41
C MET A 449 9.59 -12.84 -9.41
N ASN A 450 8.78 -12.33 -8.48
CA ASN A 450 8.00 -13.14 -7.56
C ASN A 450 7.18 -14.20 -8.31
N SER A 451 6.44 -13.80 -9.34
CA SER A 451 5.59 -14.72 -10.12
C SER A 451 6.39 -15.76 -10.90
N VAL A 452 7.57 -15.39 -11.43
CA VAL A 452 8.48 -16.35 -12.09
C VAL A 452 9.04 -17.34 -11.06
N VAL A 453 9.53 -16.86 -9.91
CA VAL A 453 10.06 -17.72 -8.85
C VAL A 453 8.98 -18.70 -8.39
N VAL A 454 7.80 -18.23 -8.00
CA VAL A 454 6.69 -19.07 -7.52
C VAL A 454 6.22 -20.05 -8.62
N GLY A 455 6.05 -19.56 -9.84
CA GLY A 455 5.53 -20.34 -10.96
C GLY A 455 6.48 -21.43 -11.45
N VAL A 456 7.79 -21.15 -11.49
CA VAL A 456 8.81 -22.17 -11.83
C VAL A 456 9.03 -23.13 -10.66
N SER A 457 9.09 -22.63 -9.42
CA SER A 457 9.32 -23.45 -8.22
C SER A 457 8.23 -24.52 -8.01
N SER A 458 6.97 -24.15 -8.26
CA SER A 458 5.83 -25.06 -8.17
C SER A 458 5.90 -26.24 -9.16
N HIS A 459 6.72 -26.14 -10.21
CA HIS A 459 6.81 -27.13 -11.29
C HIS A 459 8.19 -27.79 -11.43
N LEU A 460 9.13 -27.55 -10.51
CA LEU A 460 10.51 -28.07 -10.59
C LEU A 460 10.61 -29.56 -10.94
N GLY A 461 9.75 -30.41 -10.37
CA GLY A 461 9.77 -31.86 -10.64
C GLY A 461 9.37 -32.26 -12.06
N THR A 462 8.80 -31.34 -12.85
CA THR A 462 8.35 -31.59 -14.24
C THR A 462 9.28 -30.96 -15.29
N ILE A 463 10.16 -30.05 -14.85
CA ILE A 463 11.07 -29.32 -15.74
C ILE A 463 12.27 -30.22 -16.07
N ARG A 464 12.63 -30.29 -17.35
CA ARG A 464 13.84 -31.01 -17.78
C ARG A 464 15.08 -30.30 -17.25
N GLU A 465 16.08 -31.07 -16.83
CA GLU A 465 17.32 -30.54 -16.25
C GLU A 465 18.01 -29.50 -17.14
N ALA A 466 18.12 -29.74 -18.46
CA ALA A 466 18.70 -28.77 -19.39
C ALA A 466 17.92 -27.44 -19.45
N THR A 467 16.59 -27.50 -19.36
CA THR A 467 15.71 -26.32 -19.34
C THR A 467 15.86 -25.57 -18.02
N LEU A 468 15.94 -26.28 -16.90
CA LEU A 468 16.16 -25.70 -15.59
C LEU A 468 17.53 -25.00 -15.50
N LEU A 469 18.58 -25.63 -16.01
CA LEU A 469 19.92 -25.06 -16.09
C LEU A 469 19.94 -23.77 -16.92
N ALA A 470 19.26 -23.74 -18.06
CA ALA A 470 19.13 -22.52 -18.86
C ALA A 470 18.40 -21.41 -18.09
N ILE A 471 17.31 -21.72 -17.38
CA ILE A 471 16.59 -20.73 -16.55
C ILE A 471 17.50 -20.16 -15.43
N ILE A 472 18.30 -21.00 -14.78
CA ILE A 472 19.21 -20.55 -13.73
C ILE A 472 20.36 -19.71 -14.32
N ARG A 473 21.06 -20.24 -15.33
CA ARG A 473 22.31 -19.67 -15.84
C ARG A 473 22.13 -18.52 -16.82
N GLU A 474 21.04 -18.51 -17.60
CA GLU A 474 20.83 -17.51 -18.64
C GLU A 474 19.79 -16.44 -18.25
N PHE A 475 19.08 -16.63 -17.13
CA PHE A 475 18.12 -15.65 -16.61
C PHE A 475 18.41 -15.22 -15.18
N PHE A 476 18.27 -16.10 -14.20
CA PHE A 476 18.39 -15.70 -12.80
C PHE A 476 19.80 -15.19 -12.44
N LEU A 477 20.86 -15.90 -12.84
CA LEU A 477 22.25 -15.50 -12.55
C LEU A 477 22.60 -14.14 -13.19
N PRO A 478 22.35 -13.91 -14.50
CA PRO A 478 22.54 -12.59 -15.08
C PRO A 478 21.75 -11.51 -14.37
N CYS A 479 20.47 -11.72 -14.06
CA CYS A 479 19.68 -10.72 -13.33
C CYS A 479 20.24 -10.42 -11.94
N ALA A 480 20.64 -11.46 -11.18
CA ALA A 480 21.21 -11.30 -9.84
C ALA A 480 22.54 -10.51 -9.82
N ARG A 481 23.32 -10.58 -10.91
CA ARG A 481 24.55 -9.77 -11.05
C ARG A 481 24.30 -8.28 -11.26
N HIS A 482 23.11 -7.91 -11.74
CA HIS A 482 22.74 -6.53 -12.05
C HIS A 482 21.78 -5.93 -11.02
N SER A 483 21.28 -6.69 -10.04
CA SER A 483 20.31 -6.15 -9.09
C SER A 483 20.29 -6.97 -7.80
N GLU A 484 20.46 -6.27 -6.67
CA GLU A 484 20.32 -6.87 -5.34
C GLU A 484 18.96 -7.56 -5.17
N MET A 485 17.88 -6.95 -5.65
CA MET A 485 16.54 -7.56 -5.56
C MET A 485 16.47 -8.88 -6.33
N CYS A 486 17.07 -8.94 -7.51
CA CYS A 486 17.15 -10.18 -8.30
C CYS A 486 17.98 -11.27 -7.60
N LEU A 487 19.04 -10.88 -6.87
CA LEU A 487 19.80 -11.80 -6.02
C LEU A 487 18.90 -12.42 -4.94
N LEU A 488 18.11 -11.61 -4.23
CA LEU A 488 17.16 -12.09 -3.21
C LEU A 488 16.14 -13.07 -3.80
N TYR A 489 15.61 -12.80 -5.00
CA TYR A 489 14.70 -13.72 -5.69
C TYR A 489 15.36 -15.04 -6.09
N LEU A 490 16.63 -15.02 -6.51
CA LEU A 490 17.38 -16.24 -6.79
C LEU A 490 17.69 -17.02 -5.51
N CYS A 491 18.05 -16.34 -4.42
CA CYS A 491 18.18 -16.95 -3.09
C CYS A 491 16.87 -17.64 -2.69
N ARG A 492 15.73 -16.96 -2.83
CA ARG A 492 14.40 -17.54 -2.58
C ARG A 492 14.11 -18.75 -3.49
N PHE A 493 14.42 -18.66 -4.77
CA PHE A 493 14.22 -19.76 -5.72
C PHE A 493 15.00 -21.00 -5.30
N LEU A 494 16.27 -20.85 -4.93
CA LEU A 494 17.09 -21.94 -4.43
C LEU A 494 16.62 -22.43 -3.06
N TRP A 495 16.17 -21.55 -2.17
CA TRP A 495 15.63 -21.93 -0.87
C TRP A 495 14.43 -22.86 -0.98
N VAL A 496 13.51 -22.58 -1.91
CA VAL A 496 12.33 -23.42 -2.18
C VAL A 496 12.71 -24.67 -2.98
N GLY A 497 13.69 -24.54 -3.88
CA GLY A 497 14.06 -25.57 -4.84
C GLY A 497 15.18 -26.53 -4.43
N SER A 498 15.95 -26.24 -3.39
CA SER A 498 17.22 -26.92 -3.07
C SER A 498 17.09 -28.45 -2.99
N ASN A 499 15.96 -28.93 -2.47
CA ASN A 499 15.70 -30.37 -2.29
C ASN A 499 15.29 -31.08 -3.59
N LYS A 500 14.95 -30.32 -4.63
CA LYS A 500 14.48 -30.81 -5.94
C LYS A 500 15.48 -30.58 -7.05
N ILE A 501 16.50 -29.76 -6.82
CA ILE A 501 17.58 -29.45 -7.75
C ILE A 501 18.79 -30.30 -7.39
N LYS A 502 19.56 -30.77 -8.38
CA LYS A 502 20.80 -31.50 -8.11
C LYS A 502 21.76 -30.63 -7.31
N ARG A 503 22.41 -31.24 -6.31
CA ARG A 503 23.26 -30.53 -5.36
C ARG A 503 24.43 -29.82 -6.03
N GLU A 504 25.03 -30.44 -7.04
CA GLU A 504 26.15 -29.86 -7.79
C GLU A 504 25.73 -28.53 -8.42
N ILE A 505 24.54 -28.48 -9.00
CA ILE A 505 23.98 -27.27 -9.62
C ILE A 505 23.74 -26.18 -8.57
N VAL A 506 23.18 -26.54 -7.40
CA VAL A 506 22.94 -25.59 -6.31
C VAL A 506 24.26 -25.01 -5.80
N GLN A 507 25.27 -25.85 -5.58
CA GLN A 507 26.58 -25.41 -5.09
C GLN A 507 27.29 -24.51 -6.09
N GLU A 508 27.35 -24.90 -7.36
CA GLU A 508 27.91 -24.06 -8.43
C GLU A 508 27.21 -22.69 -8.50
N THR A 509 25.88 -22.68 -8.38
CA THR A 509 25.10 -21.43 -8.41
C THR A 509 25.42 -20.55 -7.20
N LEU A 510 25.54 -21.13 -5.99
CA LEU A 510 25.92 -20.38 -4.78
C LEU A 510 27.31 -19.77 -4.93
N ASP A 511 28.28 -20.55 -5.41
CA ASP A 511 29.65 -20.08 -5.60
C ASP A 511 29.71 -18.93 -6.64
N GLU A 512 28.93 -19.00 -7.72
CA GLU A 512 28.81 -17.95 -8.73
C GLU A 512 28.06 -16.69 -8.26
N MET A 513 27.16 -16.81 -7.29
CA MET A 513 26.34 -15.71 -6.76
C MET A 513 27.01 -14.95 -5.61
N ARG A 514 28.13 -15.46 -5.08
CA ARG A 514 28.73 -14.94 -3.85
C ARG A 514 28.81 -13.41 -3.87
N PRO A 515 28.05 -12.70 -3.03
CA PRO A 515 28.03 -11.25 -3.06
C PRO A 515 29.40 -10.71 -2.63
N ALA A 516 29.89 -9.68 -3.32
CA ALA A 516 31.03 -8.92 -2.84
C ALA A 516 30.58 -8.13 -1.59
N THR A 517 31.29 -8.29 -0.47
CA THR A 517 30.92 -7.71 0.84
C THR A 517 30.71 -6.20 0.83
N ASP A 518 31.28 -5.50 -0.16
CA ASP A 518 31.22 -4.04 -0.29
C ASP A 518 30.09 -3.54 -1.22
N GLN A 519 29.33 -4.44 -1.87
CA GLN A 519 28.38 -4.08 -2.95
C GLN A 519 26.90 -4.37 -2.66
N VAL A 520 26.59 -5.05 -1.56
CA VAL A 520 25.23 -5.54 -1.29
C VAL A 520 24.83 -5.27 0.15
N SER A 521 23.56 -4.96 0.41
CA SER A 521 23.08 -4.64 1.76
C SER A 521 23.30 -5.78 2.77
N PRO A 522 23.36 -5.46 4.09
CA PRO A 522 23.44 -6.47 5.15
C PRO A 522 22.31 -7.50 5.07
N MET A 523 21.10 -7.08 4.72
CA MET A 523 19.94 -7.97 4.60
C MET A 523 20.17 -9.06 3.54
N ALA A 524 20.71 -8.68 2.38
CA ALA A 524 20.98 -9.63 1.30
C ALA A 524 22.16 -10.56 1.64
N GLN A 525 23.17 -10.06 2.36
CA GLN A 525 24.26 -10.88 2.86
C GLN A 525 23.75 -11.93 3.86
N ASP A 526 22.90 -11.51 4.80
CA ASP A 526 22.30 -12.39 5.81
C ASP A 526 21.45 -13.48 5.14
N GLN A 527 20.56 -13.13 4.21
CA GLN A 527 19.73 -14.11 3.49
C GLN A 527 20.57 -15.08 2.64
N TYR A 528 21.63 -14.60 1.99
CA TYR A 528 22.55 -15.46 1.26
C TYR A 528 23.25 -16.45 2.21
N GLN A 529 23.76 -15.96 3.35
CA GLN A 529 24.45 -16.80 4.34
C GLN A 529 23.50 -17.84 4.93
N GLU A 530 22.26 -17.46 5.26
CA GLU A 530 21.24 -18.36 5.78
C GLU A 530 20.92 -19.48 4.79
N LEU A 531 20.86 -19.17 3.49
CA LEU A 531 20.70 -20.17 2.43
C LEU A 531 21.90 -21.11 2.35
N VAL A 532 23.12 -20.59 2.42
CA VAL A 532 24.35 -21.41 2.41
C VAL A 532 24.35 -22.39 3.59
N ASP A 533 24.05 -21.90 4.79
CA ASP A 533 24.00 -22.71 6.01
C ASP A 533 22.94 -23.81 5.90
N ARG A 534 21.76 -23.48 5.36
CA ARG A 534 20.69 -24.45 5.09
C ARG A 534 21.12 -25.52 4.09
N VAL A 535 21.71 -25.14 2.96
CA VAL A 535 22.15 -26.09 1.94
C VAL A 535 23.23 -27.03 2.51
N ASN A 536 24.14 -26.48 3.32
CA ASN A 536 25.14 -27.26 4.05
C ASN A 536 24.52 -28.15 5.14
N SER A 537 23.40 -27.78 5.77
CA SER A 537 22.75 -28.62 6.80
C SER A 537 22.19 -29.94 6.24
N TYR A 538 21.84 -30.01 4.96
CA TYR A 538 21.42 -31.25 4.29
C TYR A 538 22.58 -32.27 4.10
N THR A 539 23.78 -31.96 4.59
CA THR A 539 24.99 -32.78 4.46
C THR A 539 25.32 -33.60 5.70
N GLN A 540 24.59 -33.41 6.80
CA GLN A 540 24.58 -34.27 7.98
C GLN A 540 23.36 -35.19 7.94
#